data_AF-A0A520KHK0-F1
#
_entry.id   AF-A0A520KHK0-F1
#
_cell.length_a   1.000
_cell.length_b   1.000
_cell.length_c   1.000
_cell.angle_alpha   90.00
_cell.angle_beta   90.00
_cell.angle_gamma   90.00
#
_symmetry.space_group_name_H-M   'P 1'
#
loop_
_entity.id
_entity.type
_entity.pdbx_description
1 polymer ?
#
loop_
_entity_poly.entity_id
_entity_poly.type
_entity_poly.pdbx_seq_one_letter_code
_entity_poly.pdbx_strand_id
1 'polypeptide(L)'
;MKVLIVALILALSLLVFILLYPHIEQKSNFFIKEVYDNKILLKNNGTNVVDIKMLIIRCNGEVMSVIEPNLYLKPDESIKVEINLSSIKGCEVTFISSDGAWVSSLIKG
;
A
#
# COMPACT_ATOMS: atom_id res chain seq x y z
N MET A 1 -26.87 -29.65 -24.64
CA MET A 1 -27.10 -28.30 -25.20
C MET A 1 -27.17 -27.22 -24.11
N LYS A 2 -28.02 -27.35 -23.07
CA LYS A 2 -28.13 -26.34 -21.98
C LYS A 2 -26.83 -26.10 -21.19
N VAL A 3 -26.07 -27.14 -20.88
CA VAL A 3 -24.81 -27.04 -20.09
C VAL A 3 -23.73 -26.24 -20.83
N LEU A 4 -23.62 -26.42 -22.14
CA LEU A 4 -22.67 -25.68 -22.99
C LEU A 4 -22.98 -24.19 -23.02
N ILE A 5 -24.26 -23.81 -23.06
CA ILE A 5 -24.68 -22.41 -23.05
C ILE A 5 -24.36 -21.76 -21.70
N VAL A 6 -24.60 -22.46 -20.59
CA VAL A 6 -24.28 -21.95 -19.24
C VAL A 6 -22.77 -21.78 -19.06
N ALA A 7 -21.97 -22.75 -19.50
CA ALA A 7 -20.51 -22.65 -19.45
C ALA A 7 -19.98 -21.49 -20.31
N LEU A 8 -20.58 -21.25 -21.48
CA LEU A 8 -20.23 -20.14 -22.36
C LEU A 8 -20.53 -18.78 -21.73
N ILE A 9 -21.71 -18.63 -21.11
CA ILE A 9 -22.10 -17.39 -20.40
C ILE A 9 -21.15 -17.12 -19.24
N LEU A 10 -20.81 -18.14 -18.45
CA LEU A 10 -19.87 -17.99 -17.33
C LEU A 10 -18.48 -17.59 -17.83
N ALA A 11 -17.97 -18.24 -18.89
CA ALA A 11 -16.68 -17.90 -19.48
C ALA A 11 -16.66 -16.46 -20.02
N LEU A 12 -17.73 -16.02 -20.70
CA LEU A 12 -17.83 -14.64 -21.17
C LEU A 12 -17.89 -13.63 -20.01
N SER A 13 -18.64 -13.94 -18.95
CA SER A 13 -18.72 -13.05 -17.78
C SER A 13 -17.37 -12.90 -17.06
N LEU A 14 -16.61 -14.00 -16.95
CA LEU A 14 -15.26 -13.98 -16.39
C LEU A 14 -14.29 -13.20 -17.28
N LEU A 15 -14.37 -13.40 -18.60
CA LEU A 15 -13.57 -12.66 -19.58
C LEU A 15 -13.85 -11.16 -19.49
N VAL A 16 -15.13 -10.77 -19.43
CA VAL A 16 -15.54 -9.37 -19.27
C VAL A 16 -15.03 -8.80 -17.95
N PHE A 17 -15.06 -9.56 -16.85
CA PHE A 17 -14.50 -9.12 -15.58
C PHE A 17 -12.99 -8.88 -15.67
N ILE A 18 -12.23 -9.80 -16.28
CA ILE A 18 -10.78 -9.66 -16.48
C ILE A 18 -10.44 -8.48 -17.40
N LEU A 19 -11.27 -8.21 -18.41
CA LEU A 19 -11.07 -7.11 -19.35
C LEU A 19 -11.47 -5.74 -18.76
N LEU A 20 -12.50 -5.69 -17.93
CA LEU A 20 -13.02 -4.45 -17.31
C LEU A 20 -12.34 -4.09 -15.99
N TYR A 21 -11.74 -5.07 -15.31
CA TYR A 21 -10.75 -4.83 -14.27
C TYR A 21 -9.37 -4.99 -14.90
N PRO A 22 -8.85 -3.97 -15.64
CA PRO A 22 -7.41 -3.92 -15.79
C PRO A 22 -6.85 -3.97 -14.38
N HIS A 23 -5.77 -4.73 -14.18
CA HIS A 23 -4.96 -4.70 -12.97
C HIS A 23 -4.98 -3.27 -12.43
N ILE A 24 -5.71 -3.03 -11.34
CA ILE A 24 -5.67 -1.75 -10.66
C ILE A 24 -4.30 -1.73 -10.00
N GLU A 25 -3.27 -1.46 -10.81
CA GLU A 25 -2.02 -0.92 -10.33
C GLU A 25 -2.38 0.45 -9.82
N GLN A 26 -2.78 0.50 -8.55
CA GLN A 26 -2.98 1.75 -7.86
C GLN A 26 -1.60 2.39 -7.76
N LYS A 27 -1.29 3.25 -8.74
CA LYS A 27 -0.05 4.02 -8.77
C LYS A 27 -0.06 4.94 -7.55
N SER A 28 0.61 4.49 -6.49
CA SER A 28 0.92 5.36 -5.37
C SER A 28 1.91 6.42 -5.85
N ASN A 29 1.55 7.69 -5.73
CA ASN A 29 2.42 8.82 -6.03
C ASN A 29 3.56 9.00 -5.00
N PHE A 30 3.49 8.25 -3.89
CA PHE A 30 4.53 8.17 -2.88
C PHE A 30 5.03 6.74 -2.71
N PHE A 31 6.19 6.58 -2.10
CA PHE A 31 6.84 5.30 -1.84
C PHE A 31 7.77 5.36 -0.63
N ILE A 32 8.07 4.18 -0.07
CA ILE A 32 9.14 4.03 0.92
C ILE A 32 10.46 4.03 0.16
N LYS A 33 11.25 5.09 0.32
CA LYS A 33 12.54 5.24 -0.36
C LYS A 33 13.61 4.42 0.35
N GLU A 34 13.74 4.57 1.66
CA GLU A 34 14.77 3.93 2.48
C GLU A 34 14.19 3.55 3.85
N VAL A 35 14.67 2.43 4.38
CA VAL A 35 14.36 1.93 5.74
C VAL A 35 15.68 1.84 6.51
N TYR A 36 15.74 2.48 7.66
CA TYR A 36 16.90 2.50 8.55
C TYR A 36 16.47 2.02 9.94
N ASP A 37 17.40 1.58 10.78
CA ASP A 37 17.13 0.99 12.11
C ASP A 37 16.13 1.74 13.01
N ASN A 38 15.98 3.07 12.86
CA ASN A 38 15.08 3.89 13.67
C ASN A 38 14.12 4.79 12.88
N LYS A 39 14.06 4.66 11.55
CA LYS A 39 13.25 5.57 10.72
C LYS A 39 12.93 4.97 9.36
N ILE A 40 11.82 5.43 8.79
CA ILE A 40 11.44 5.16 7.40
C ILE A 40 11.42 6.49 6.65
N LEU A 41 12.05 6.52 5.48
CA LEU A 41 12.03 7.68 4.59
C LEU A 41 10.95 7.48 3.53
N LEU A 42 9.88 8.27 3.63
CA LEU A 42 8.85 8.34 2.60
C LEU A 42 9.22 9.42 1.59
N LYS A 43 9.00 9.14 0.30
CA LYS A 43 9.17 10.11 -0.78
C LYS A 43 7.90 10.24 -1.61
N ASN A 44 7.52 11.47 -1.94
CA ASN A 44 6.50 11.77 -2.95
C ASN A 44 7.20 12.12 -4.27
N ASN A 45 6.91 11.40 -5.34
CA ASN A 45 7.36 11.73 -6.71
C ASN A 45 6.20 12.20 -7.59
N GLY A 46 4.99 12.33 -7.03
CA GLY A 46 3.84 12.87 -7.74
C GLY A 46 3.82 14.39 -7.77
N THR A 47 2.87 14.92 -8.53
CA THR A 47 2.66 16.37 -8.69
C THR A 47 1.74 16.98 -7.63
N ASN A 48 1.08 16.14 -6.82
CA ASN A 48 0.12 16.55 -5.80
C ASN A 48 0.64 16.23 -4.40
N VAL A 49 0.19 16.99 -3.40
CA VAL A 49 0.45 16.68 -1.99
C VAL A 49 -0.22 15.36 -1.62
N VAL A 50 0.49 14.51 -0.89
CA VAL A 50 -0.05 13.27 -0.33
C VAL A 50 -0.26 13.46 1.17
N ASP A 51 -1.50 13.28 1.62
CA ASP A 51 -1.88 13.31 3.03
C ASP A 51 -1.90 11.88 3.57
N ILE A 52 -0.89 11.52 4.36
CA ILE A 52 -0.80 10.20 4.99
C ILE A 52 -1.72 10.22 6.21
N LYS A 53 -2.65 9.26 6.27
CA LYS A 53 -3.63 9.17 7.35
C LYS A 53 -3.39 8.03 8.30
N MET A 54 -2.76 6.96 7.81
CA MET A 54 -2.62 5.75 8.60
C MET A 54 -1.26 5.12 8.40
N LEU A 55 -0.72 4.59 9.49
CA LEU A 55 0.38 3.66 9.51
C LEU A 55 -0.09 2.39 10.23
N ILE A 56 0.04 1.25 9.57
CA ILE A 56 -0.31 -0.06 10.11
C ILE A 56 0.97 -0.89 10.23
N ILE A 57 1.16 -1.52 11.39
CA ILE A 57 2.22 -2.50 11.61
C ILE A 57 1.58 -3.87 11.71
N ARG A 58 1.98 -4.79 10.81
CA ARG A 58 1.53 -6.18 10.82
C ARG A 58 2.70 -7.12 11.06
N CYS A 59 2.56 -8.04 12.00
CA CYS A 59 3.58 -9.06 12.29
C CYS A 59 2.91 -10.43 12.17
N ASN A 60 3.51 -11.37 11.44
CA ASN A 60 2.96 -12.73 11.24
C ASN A 60 1.50 -12.76 10.72
N GLY A 61 1.10 -11.76 9.94
CA GLY A 61 -0.27 -11.62 9.41
C GLY A 61 -1.27 -10.95 10.35
N GLU A 62 -0.89 -10.63 11.59
CA GLU A 62 -1.73 -9.95 12.57
C GLU A 62 -1.44 -8.46 12.64
N VAL A 63 -2.47 -7.63 12.81
CA VAL A 63 -2.32 -6.18 13.02
C VAL A 63 -1.91 -5.93 14.46
N MET A 64 -0.67 -5.46 14.65
CA MET A 64 -0.11 -5.17 15.97
C MET A 64 -0.36 -3.72 16.41
N SER A 65 -0.38 -2.78 15.46
CA SER A 65 -0.56 -1.36 15.75
C SER A 65 -1.14 -0.62 14.56
N VAL A 66 -1.96 0.39 14.88
CA VAL A 66 -2.50 1.36 13.92
C VAL A 66 -2.24 2.74 14.52
N ILE A 67 -1.57 3.59 13.74
CA ILE A 67 -1.19 4.94 14.11
C ILE A 67 -1.78 5.88 13.06
N GLU A 68 -2.22 7.06 13.47
CA GLU A 68 -2.69 8.12 12.57
C GLU A 68 -1.65 9.24 12.47
N PRO A 69 -0.61 9.07 11.63
CA PRO A 69 0.44 10.07 11.52
C PRO A 69 -0.10 11.21 10.65
N ASN A 70 -0.47 12.35 11.24
CA ASN A 70 -0.90 13.55 10.50
C ASN A 70 0.26 14.16 9.69
N LEU A 71 0.62 13.53 8.56
CA LEU A 71 1.79 13.86 7.75
C LEU A 71 1.37 14.27 6.34
N TYR A 72 1.90 15.41 5.88
CA TYR A 72 1.69 15.92 4.53
C TYR A 72 3.00 15.84 3.74
N LEU A 73 3.01 15.06 2.67
CA LEU A 73 4.16 14.84 1.80
C LEU A 73 3.99 15.71 0.54
N LYS A 74 4.72 16.84 0.43
CA LYS A 74 4.62 17.70 -0.76
C LYS A 74 5.27 17.04 -1.99
N PRO A 75 4.95 17.49 -3.21
CA PRO A 75 5.63 17.03 -4.43
C PRO A 75 7.15 17.09 -4.30
N ASP A 76 7.83 16.04 -4.76
CA ASP A 76 9.28 15.84 -4.73
C ASP A 76 9.95 15.84 -3.34
N GLU A 77 9.17 15.92 -2.27
CA GLU A 77 9.65 15.94 -0.89
C GLU A 77 9.94 14.52 -0.36
N SER A 78 10.85 14.44 0.60
CA SER A 78 11.03 13.25 1.43
C SER A 78 10.88 13.59 2.91
N ILE A 79 10.06 12.82 3.63
CA ILE A 79 9.86 12.96 5.08
C ILE A 79 10.38 11.72 5.80
N LYS A 80 11.06 11.95 6.92
CA LYS A 80 11.49 10.91 7.84
C LYS A 80 10.38 10.66 8.86
N VAL A 81 9.93 9.42 8.95
CA VAL A 81 9.02 8.96 9.98
C VAL A 81 9.85 8.17 11.00
N GLU A 82 9.98 8.73 12.21
CA GLU A 82 10.70 8.07 13.29
C GLU A 82 9.85 6.93 13.88
N ILE A 83 10.38 5.72 13.82
CA ILE A 83 9.73 4.50 14.31
C ILE A 83 10.82 3.62 14.88
N ASN A 84 10.63 3.13 16.11
CA ASN A 84 11.55 2.16 16.70
C ASN A 84 11.43 0.82 15.96
N LEU A 85 12.26 0.58 14.93
CA LEU A 85 12.16 -0.62 14.11
C LEU A 85 12.70 -1.86 14.83
N SER A 86 13.51 -1.69 15.88
CA SER A 86 14.12 -2.80 16.61
C SER A 86 13.08 -3.73 17.24
N SER A 87 11.92 -3.21 17.66
CA SER A 87 10.82 -3.98 18.25
C SER A 87 9.86 -4.58 17.21
N ILE A 88 10.04 -4.27 15.93
CA ILE A 88 9.14 -4.70 14.83
C ILE A 88 9.89 -5.33 13.66
N LYS A 89 11.08 -5.90 13.93
CA LYS A 89 11.80 -6.73 12.95
C LYS A 89 10.94 -7.91 12.51
N GLY A 90 10.91 -8.19 11.21
CA GLY A 90 10.05 -9.22 10.62
C GLY A 90 8.60 -8.79 10.40
N CYS A 91 8.24 -7.55 10.75
CA CYS A 91 6.91 -7.01 10.52
C CYS A 91 6.83 -6.24 9.21
N GLU A 92 5.64 -6.17 8.62
CA GLU A 92 5.29 -5.27 7.53
C GLU A 92 4.80 -3.93 8.10
N VAL A 93 5.36 -2.83 7.60
CA VAL A 93 4.86 -1.48 7.86
C VAL A 93 4.18 -0.98 6.61
N THR A 94 2.92 -0.58 6.73
CA THR A 94 2.09 -0.04 5.64
C THR A 94 1.69 1.39 5.95
N PHE A 95 1.92 2.31 5.02
CA PHE A 95 1.40 3.67 5.07
C PHE A 95 0.24 3.82 4.09
N ILE A 96 -0.82 4.50 4.51
CA ILE A 96 -2.03 4.71 3.72
C ILE A 96 -2.35 6.20 3.68
N SER A 97 -2.57 6.73 2.48
CA SER A 97 -3.00 8.11 2.26
C SER A 97 -4.52 8.27 2.28
N SER A 98 -4.98 9.51 2.41
CA SER A 98 -6.41 9.86 2.47
C SER A 98 -7.20 9.49 1.21
N ASP A 99 -6.55 9.45 0.05
CA ASP A 99 -7.12 8.98 -1.22
C ASP A 99 -7.11 7.45 -1.37
N GLY A 100 -6.66 6.74 -0.33
CA GLY A 100 -6.62 5.28 -0.28
C GLY A 100 -5.45 4.65 -1.01
N ALA A 101 -4.44 5.40 -1.47
CA ALA A 101 -3.19 4.79 -1.93
C ALA A 101 -2.37 4.28 -0.72
N TRP A 102 -1.58 3.22 -0.92
CA TRP A 102 -0.75 2.68 0.13
C TRP A 102 0.60 2.19 -0.38
N VAL A 103 1.55 2.12 0.54
CA VAL A 103 2.89 1.58 0.32
C VAL A 103 3.26 0.74 1.53
N SER A 104 3.89 -0.40 1.30
CA SER A 104 4.34 -1.27 2.38
C SER A 104 5.78 -1.71 2.21
N SER A 105 6.41 -2.04 3.32
CA SER A 105 7.76 -2.61 3.35
C SER A 105 7.91 -3.58 4.51
N LEU A 106 8.56 -4.71 4.26
CA LEU A 106 8.96 -5.66 5.27
C LEU A 106 10.24 -5.16 5.97
N ILE A 107 10.18 -5.02 7.29
CA ILE A 107 11.32 -4.60 8.11
C ILE A 107 12.25 -5.80 8.27
N LYS A 108 13.36 -5.81 7.52
CA LYS A 108 14.39 -6.86 7.61
C LYS A 108 15.11 -6.79 8.96
N GLY A 109 15.32 -7.95 9.56
CA GLY A 109 15.99 -8.11 10.85
C GLY A 109 17.51 -8.07 10.75
#